data_AF-A0A098LI81-F1
#
_entry.id   AF-A0A098LI81-F1
#
_cell.length_a   1.000
_cell.length_b   1.000
_cell.length_c   1.000
_cell.angle_alpha   90.00
_cell.angle_beta   90.00
_cell.angle_gamma   90.00
#
_symmetry.space_group_name_H-M   'P 1'
#
loop_
_entity.id
_entity.type
_entity.pdbx_description
1 polymer ?
#
loop_
_entity_poly.entity_id
_entity_poly.type
_entity_poly.pdbx_seq_one_letter_code
_entity_poly.pdbx_strand_id
1 'polypeptide(L)'
;MIYEKIIALSIESMENLFSSEDPKHFYVWINPKDVYAYYNALMMGSFVSVSNREDNLMFLPNQNFSGYISPFQSNLLRGYQTEHNLELVRKRKFNEYPSRLVATFLFENEDDAMLYKDSHDFHVSQRELKKGVTVGAYTYSRHDLSWIDFLKSPLLVDNHVKNEMHYAYWEGKSVENFKLELMEKPLSAVAQSIYEILFLGRIDFLK
;
A
#
# COMPACT_ATOMS: atom_id res chain seq x y z
N MET A 1 -23.48 13.51 1.29
CA MET A 1 -22.85 14.34 0.25
C MET A 1 -21.91 13.42 -0.50
N ILE A 2 -22.17 13.15 -1.78
CA ILE A 2 -21.37 12.22 -2.60
C ILE A 2 -20.36 13.05 -3.40
N TYR A 3 -19.10 12.66 -3.40
CA TYR A 3 -18.08 13.30 -4.25
C TYR A 3 -18.07 12.64 -5.64
N GLU A 4 -18.28 13.43 -6.67
CA GLU A 4 -18.51 12.95 -8.04
C GLU A 4 -17.27 13.09 -8.96
N LYS A 5 -16.24 13.82 -8.51
CA LYS A 5 -15.05 14.07 -9.34
C LYS A 5 -13.78 14.32 -8.53
N ILE A 6 -12.66 13.82 -9.07
CA ILE A 6 -11.30 14.16 -8.64
C ILE A 6 -10.60 14.95 -9.76
N ILE A 7 -9.85 15.99 -9.41
CA ILE A 7 -9.20 16.89 -10.37
C ILE A 7 -7.69 16.86 -10.10
N ALA A 8 -6.90 16.54 -11.14
CA ALA A 8 -5.44 16.60 -11.09
C ALA A 8 -4.95 18.06 -11.16
N LEU A 9 -3.89 18.39 -10.42
CA LEU A 9 -3.36 19.75 -10.25
C LEU A 9 -2.10 20.01 -11.10
N SER A 10 -1.30 18.97 -11.38
CA SER A 10 -0.29 18.89 -12.46
C SER A 10 0.18 17.43 -12.58
N ILE A 11 0.82 17.06 -13.69
CA ILE A 11 1.23 15.67 -13.95
C ILE A 11 2.71 15.65 -14.32
N GLU A 12 3.54 15.12 -13.41
CA GLU A 12 4.74 14.37 -13.81
C GLU A 12 4.46 12.90 -13.53
N SER A 13 4.44 12.07 -14.58
CA SER A 13 4.44 10.62 -14.41
C SER A 13 5.85 10.23 -13.99
N MET A 14 6.05 9.97 -12.71
CA MET A 14 7.28 9.35 -12.25
C MET A 14 7.25 7.86 -12.56
N GLU A 15 8.37 7.32 -13.03
CA GLU A 15 8.57 5.88 -13.07
C GLU A 15 8.42 5.35 -11.63
N ASN A 16 7.55 4.36 -11.46
CA ASN A 16 7.19 3.85 -10.13
C ASN A 16 7.30 2.33 -10.03
N LEU A 17 7.91 1.67 -11.02
CA LEU A 17 8.33 0.27 -11.00
C LEU A 17 9.83 0.20 -11.29
N PHE A 18 10.57 -0.54 -10.49
CA PHE A 18 12.03 -0.62 -10.55
C PHE A 18 12.48 -2.07 -10.43
N SER A 19 13.52 -2.44 -11.17
CA SER A 19 14.21 -3.72 -11.03
C SER A 19 15.71 -3.50 -11.04
N SER A 20 16.43 -4.16 -10.14
CA SER A 20 17.89 -4.08 -10.06
C SER A 20 18.48 -5.28 -9.32
N GLU A 21 19.80 -5.40 -9.37
CA GLU A 21 20.62 -6.29 -8.56
C GLU A 21 21.56 -5.50 -7.61
N ASP A 22 21.62 -4.18 -7.77
CA ASP A 22 22.50 -3.32 -6.96
C ASP A 22 21.99 -3.25 -5.51
N PRO A 23 22.87 -3.34 -4.50
CA PRO A 23 22.46 -3.24 -3.10
C PRO A 23 21.73 -1.92 -2.81
N LYS A 24 20.50 -2.02 -2.33
CA LYS A 24 19.67 -0.90 -1.92
C LYS A 24 19.16 -1.11 -0.51
N HIS A 25 19.07 -0.02 0.26
CA HIS A 25 18.57 -0.06 1.62
C HIS A 25 17.07 0.24 1.66
N PHE A 26 16.37 -0.44 2.55
CA PHE A 26 14.97 -0.20 2.84
C PHE A 26 14.70 -0.33 4.35
N TYR A 27 13.58 0.20 4.78
CA TYR A 27 13.12 0.21 6.16
C TYR A 27 11.84 -0.61 6.30
N VAL A 28 11.69 -1.33 7.41
CA VAL A 28 10.52 -2.17 7.68
C VAL A 28 10.17 -2.22 9.16
N TRP A 29 8.87 -2.18 9.46
CA TRP A 29 8.34 -2.33 10.82
C TRP A 29 8.10 -3.81 11.15
N ILE A 30 8.92 -4.36 12.05
CA ILE A 30 8.88 -5.78 12.44
C ILE A 30 8.23 -5.92 13.79
N ASN A 31 7.22 -6.80 13.91
CA ASN A 31 6.62 -7.12 15.20
C ASN A 31 7.50 -8.16 15.93
N PRO A 32 8.16 -7.80 17.05
CA PRO A 32 9.00 -8.74 17.78
C PRO A 32 8.21 -9.85 18.49
N LYS A 33 6.89 -9.68 18.66
CA LYS A 33 6.01 -10.71 19.23
C LYS A 33 5.53 -11.73 18.21
N ASP A 34 5.64 -11.43 16.92
CA ASP A 34 5.37 -12.41 15.86
C ASP A 34 6.60 -13.31 15.73
N VAL A 35 6.47 -14.53 16.25
CA VAL A 35 7.58 -15.50 16.30
C VAL A 35 8.15 -15.77 14.90
N TYR A 36 7.34 -15.79 13.85
CA TYR A 36 7.82 -16.08 12.50
C TYR A 36 8.57 -14.90 11.90
N ALA A 37 8.00 -13.69 12.01
CA ALA A 37 8.66 -12.47 11.52
C ALA A 37 9.95 -12.19 12.31
N TYR A 38 9.92 -12.36 13.63
CA TYR A 38 11.06 -12.16 14.51
C TYR A 38 12.16 -13.21 14.27
N TYR A 39 11.80 -14.49 14.12
CA TYR A 39 12.76 -15.55 13.81
C TYR A 39 13.44 -15.33 12.45
N ASN A 40 12.67 -14.99 11.41
CA ASN A 40 13.25 -14.71 10.09
C ASN A 40 14.18 -13.49 10.13
N ALA A 41 13.78 -12.41 10.81
CA ALA A 41 14.60 -11.21 10.90
C ALA A 41 15.87 -11.37 11.74
N LEU A 42 15.83 -12.09 12.87
CA LEU A 42 16.97 -12.17 13.78
C LEU A 42 17.79 -13.44 13.65
N MET A 43 17.15 -14.59 13.46
CA MET A 43 17.86 -15.87 13.39
C MET A 43 18.38 -16.13 11.98
N MET A 44 17.52 -15.94 10.98
CA MET A 44 17.91 -16.07 9.56
C MET A 44 18.54 -14.80 9.01
N GLY A 45 18.34 -13.65 9.66
CA GLY A 45 18.87 -12.37 9.23
C GLY A 45 18.28 -11.87 7.92
N SER A 46 17.12 -12.38 7.48
CA SER A 46 16.57 -12.06 6.15
C SER A 46 15.06 -12.26 6.00
N PHE A 47 14.46 -11.49 5.10
CA PHE A 47 13.13 -11.75 4.56
C PHE A 47 13.20 -12.04 3.07
N VAL A 48 12.36 -12.97 2.61
CA VAL A 48 12.18 -13.28 1.19
C VAL A 48 10.69 -13.17 0.87
N SER A 49 10.35 -12.35 -0.10
CA SER A 49 8.97 -12.25 -0.60
C SER A 49 8.59 -13.50 -1.38
N VAL A 50 7.31 -13.87 -1.37
CA VAL A 50 6.78 -14.92 -2.26
C VAL A 50 6.75 -14.39 -3.70
N SER A 51 7.08 -15.23 -4.67
CA SER A 51 7.10 -14.82 -6.09
C SER A 51 5.70 -14.45 -6.59
N ASN A 52 5.62 -13.47 -7.50
CA ASN A 52 4.38 -13.01 -8.14
C ASN A 52 3.77 -14.02 -9.14
N ARG A 53 4.22 -15.29 -9.13
CA ARG A 53 3.90 -16.29 -10.17
C ARG A 53 2.54 -16.95 -10.00
N GLU A 54 1.96 -16.89 -8.81
CA GLU A 54 0.68 -17.56 -8.51
C GLU A 54 -0.44 -16.54 -8.29
N ASP A 55 -1.56 -16.77 -8.97
CA ASP A 55 -2.76 -15.95 -8.92
C ASP A 55 -3.51 -16.13 -7.58
N ASN A 56 -3.12 -15.37 -6.56
CA ASN A 56 -3.80 -15.39 -5.26
C ASN A 56 -5.01 -14.45 -5.21
N LEU A 57 -5.99 -14.64 -6.10
CA LEU A 57 -7.32 -14.06 -5.91
C LEU A 57 -8.17 -15.01 -5.05
N MET A 58 -7.88 -15.06 -3.74
CA MET A 58 -8.67 -15.86 -2.79
C MET A 58 -10.05 -15.24 -2.47
N PHE A 59 -10.48 -14.25 -3.26
CA PHE A 59 -11.51 -13.31 -2.90
C PHE A 59 -12.77 -13.54 -3.72
N LEU A 60 -13.77 -14.18 -3.10
CA LEU A 60 -15.14 -14.22 -3.61
C LEU A 60 -15.96 -13.16 -2.88
N PRO A 61 -16.46 -12.10 -3.55
CA PRO A 61 -17.37 -11.17 -2.91
C PRO A 61 -18.58 -11.95 -2.38
N ASN A 62 -18.92 -11.73 -1.12
CA ASN A 62 -20.06 -12.39 -0.49
C ASN A 62 -21.35 -11.93 -1.17
N GLN A 63 -21.85 -12.71 -2.12
CA GLN A 63 -23.05 -12.37 -2.86
C GLN A 63 -24.26 -12.51 -1.93
N ASN A 64 -25.04 -11.44 -1.81
CA ASN A 64 -26.37 -11.44 -1.17
C ASN A 64 -26.41 -11.47 0.38
N PHE A 65 -25.57 -10.69 1.07
CA PHE A 65 -25.83 -10.43 2.49
C PHE A 65 -27.07 -9.52 2.64
N SER A 66 -28.18 -10.09 3.11
CA SER A 66 -29.38 -9.35 3.51
C SER A 66 -29.49 -9.33 5.05
N GLY A 67 -28.93 -8.31 5.69
CA GLY A 67 -28.96 -8.14 7.14
C GLY A 67 -28.37 -6.81 7.59
N TYR A 68 -28.43 -6.53 8.89
CA TYR A 68 -27.75 -5.38 9.47
C TYR A 68 -26.25 -5.67 9.57
N ILE A 69 -25.43 -4.88 8.88
CA ILE A 69 -23.97 -4.97 8.94
C ILE A 69 -23.50 -4.15 10.14
N SER A 70 -22.77 -4.77 11.07
CA SER A 70 -22.16 -4.02 12.17
C SER A 70 -21.08 -3.07 11.65
N PRO A 71 -20.76 -1.96 12.34
CA PRO A 71 -19.66 -1.07 11.94
C PRO A 71 -18.33 -1.82 11.74
N PHE A 72 -18.06 -2.82 12.58
CA PHE A 72 -16.90 -3.71 12.44
C PHE A 72 -16.91 -4.48 11.11
N GLN A 73 -18.02 -5.14 10.79
CA GLN A 73 -18.16 -5.88 9.52
C GLN A 73 -18.08 -4.95 8.31
N SER A 74 -18.63 -3.73 8.42
CA SER A 74 -18.56 -2.72 7.36
C SER A 74 -17.11 -2.30 7.08
N ASN A 75 -16.31 -2.05 8.12
CA ASN A 75 -14.90 -1.71 7.98
C ASN A 75 -14.09 -2.87 7.38
N LEU A 76 -14.36 -4.10 7.83
CA LEU A 76 -13.71 -5.30 7.28
C LEU A 76 -14.03 -5.48 5.79
N LEU A 77 -15.32 -5.38 5.41
CA LEU A 77 -15.76 -5.49 4.03
C LEU A 77 -15.16 -4.40 3.14
N ARG A 78 -15.04 -3.17 3.66
CA ARG A 78 -14.43 -2.07 2.92
C ARG A 78 -12.94 -2.30 2.69
N GLY A 79 -12.20 -2.69 3.72
CA GLY A 79 -10.78 -3.04 3.59
C GLY A 79 -10.57 -4.14 2.55
N TYR A 80 -11.39 -5.18 2.62
CA TYR A 80 -11.42 -6.27 1.64
C TYR A 80 -11.70 -5.77 0.21
N GLN A 81 -12.75 -4.97 0.03
CA GLN A 81 -13.13 -4.45 -1.29
C GLN A 81 -12.02 -3.59 -1.90
N THR A 82 -11.35 -2.77 -1.08
CA THR A 82 -10.22 -1.94 -1.51
C THR A 82 -9.07 -2.81 -2.04
N GLU A 83 -8.60 -3.79 -1.26
CA GLU A 83 -7.48 -4.65 -1.69
C GLU A 83 -7.86 -5.49 -2.94
N HIS A 84 -9.09 -6.01 -2.98
CA HIS A 84 -9.59 -6.76 -4.13
C HIS A 84 -9.63 -5.90 -5.41
N ASN A 85 -10.18 -4.69 -5.33
CA ASN A 85 -10.30 -3.82 -6.50
C ASN A 85 -8.93 -3.29 -6.97
N LEU A 86 -8.00 -3.02 -6.03
CA LEU A 86 -6.61 -2.71 -6.37
C LEU A 86 -5.99 -3.85 -7.16
N GLU A 87 -6.13 -5.10 -6.70
CA GLU A 87 -5.57 -6.25 -7.41
C GLU A 87 -6.21 -6.45 -8.80
N LEU A 88 -7.52 -6.21 -8.94
CA LEU A 88 -8.17 -6.24 -10.26
C LEU A 88 -7.61 -5.19 -11.23
N VAL A 89 -7.37 -3.95 -10.76
CA VAL A 89 -6.77 -2.89 -11.58
C VAL A 89 -5.33 -3.24 -11.94
N ARG A 90 -4.55 -3.74 -10.97
CA ARG A 90 -3.17 -4.20 -11.18
C ARG A 90 -3.11 -5.24 -12.29
N LYS A 91 -3.93 -6.29 -12.20
CA LYS A 91 -3.97 -7.36 -13.22
C LYS A 91 -4.34 -6.87 -14.60
N ARG A 92 -5.23 -5.87 -14.69
CA ARG A 92 -5.71 -5.35 -15.99
C ARG A 92 -4.69 -4.45 -16.68
N LYS A 93 -3.94 -3.62 -15.95
CA LYS A 93 -3.06 -2.59 -16.56
C LYS A 93 -1.61 -2.57 -16.06
N PHE A 94 -1.34 -3.14 -14.89
CA PHE A 94 -0.04 -3.08 -14.20
C PHE A 94 0.44 -4.48 -13.80
N ASN A 95 0.31 -5.46 -14.70
CA ASN A 95 0.51 -6.87 -14.35
C ASN A 95 1.96 -7.19 -13.88
N GLU A 96 2.93 -6.38 -14.31
CA GLU A 96 4.34 -6.49 -13.93
C GLU A 96 4.61 -6.02 -12.48
N TYR A 97 3.68 -5.27 -11.89
CA TYR A 97 3.86 -4.70 -10.57
C TYR A 97 3.72 -5.78 -9.49
N PRO A 98 4.52 -5.72 -8.41
CA PRO A 98 4.31 -6.51 -7.21
C PRO A 98 2.86 -6.44 -6.72
N SER A 99 2.22 -7.59 -6.48
CA SER A 99 0.89 -7.59 -5.86
C SER A 99 1.00 -7.25 -4.37
N ARG A 100 0.16 -6.34 -3.90
CA ARG A 100 0.01 -6.01 -2.46
C ARG A 100 -0.30 -7.21 -1.58
N LEU A 101 -0.88 -8.27 -2.16
CA LEU A 101 -1.28 -9.47 -1.42
C LEU A 101 -0.10 -10.39 -1.08
N VAL A 102 1.04 -10.23 -1.76
CA VAL A 102 2.23 -11.09 -1.60
C VAL A 102 3.51 -10.32 -1.37
N ALA A 103 3.56 -9.06 -1.79
CA ALA A 103 4.73 -8.21 -1.65
C ALA A 103 5.02 -7.88 -0.19
N THR A 104 6.30 -7.71 0.12
CA THR A 104 6.72 -7.18 1.41
C THR A 104 6.56 -5.67 1.39
N PHE A 105 5.84 -5.12 2.37
CA PHE A 105 5.70 -3.68 2.56
C PHE A 105 6.96 -3.11 3.21
N LEU A 106 7.64 -2.22 2.50
CA LEU A 106 8.85 -1.54 2.95
C LEU A 106 8.69 -0.02 2.80
N PHE A 107 9.64 0.74 3.35
CA PHE A 107 9.81 2.18 3.13
C PHE A 107 11.19 2.43 2.54
N GLU A 108 11.28 3.37 1.60
CA GLU A 108 12.57 3.76 1.00
C GLU A 108 13.40 4.59 1.98
N ASN A 109 12.74 5.47 2.74
CA ASN A 109 13.38 6.39 3.68
C ASN A 109 12.87 6.18 5.10
N GLU A 110 13.69 6.55 6.08
CA GLU A 110 13.32 6.53 7.50
C GLU A 110 12.21 7.54 7.81
N ASP A 111 12.25 8.72 7.17
CA ASP A 111 11.26 9.77 7.35
C ASP A 111 9.85 9.31 6.96
N ASP A 112 9.71 8.63 5.81
CA ASP A 112 8.43 8.06 5.37
C ASP A 112 7.91 7.00 6.36
N ALA A 113 8.81 6.17 6.91
CA ALA A 113 8.46 5.16 7.91
C ALA A 113 8.00 5.79 9.24
N MET A 114 8.57 6.93 9.61
CA MET A 114 8.18 7.69 10.81
C MET A 114 6.86 8.44 10.60
N LEU A 115 6.65 9.07 9.44
CA LEU A 115 5.36 9.65 9.07
C LEU A 115 4.25 8.59 9.05
N TYR A 116 4.56 7.39 8.58
CA TYR A 116 3.65 6.25 8.66
C TYR A 116 3.30 5.90 10.11
N LYS A 117 4.28 5.89 11.01
CA LYS A 117 4.03 5.62 12.43
C LYS A 117 3.11 6.67 13.05
N ASP A 118 3.34 7.94 12.77
CA ASP A 118 2.54 9.03 13.36
C ASP A 118 1.07 8.96 12.90
N SER A 119 0.84 8.57 11.65
CA SER A 119 -0.52 8.42 11.08
C SER A 119 -1.19 7.07 11.41
N HIS A 120 -0.40 6.01 11.60
CA HIS A 120 -0.87 4.63 11.78
C HIS A 120 -0.31 3.98 13.05
N ASP A 121 -0.25 4.72 14.16
CA ASP A 121 0.38 4.26 15.41
C ASP A 121 -0.20 2.92 15.92
N PHE A 122 -1.50 2.71 15.78
CA PHE A 122 -2.14 1.45 16.16
C PHE A 122 -1.56 0.22 15.42
N HIS A 123 -1.03 0.41 14.21
CA HIS A 123 -0.49 -0.66 13.40
C HIS A 123 0.97 -1.00 13.76
N VAL A 124 1.76 0.00 14.19
CA VAL A 124 3.22 -0.12 14.35
C VAL A 124 3.74 0.20 15.76
N SER A 125 2.92 0.66 16.70
CA SER A 125 3.32 1.03 18.07
C SER A 125 4.05 -0.06 18.85
N GLN A 126 3.80 -1.34 18.53
CA GLN A 126 4.48 -2.49 19.14
C GLN A 126 5.53 -3.12 18.23
N ARG A 127 5.95 -2.42 17.16
CA ARG A 127 6.93 -2.91 16.17
C ARG A 127 8.22 -2.12 16.26
N GLU A 128 9.30 -2.73 15.83
CA GLU A 128 10.62 -2.12 15.71
C GLU A 128 10.91 -1.77 14.26
N LEU A 129 11.39 -0.56 14.00
CA LEU A 129 11.90 -0.19 12.70
C LEU A 129 13.28 -0.82 12.49
N LYS A 130 13.45 -1.57 11.42
CA LYS A 130 14.75 -2.13 11.02
C LYS A 130 15.11 -1.66 9.62
N LYS A 131 16.40 -1.40 9.43
CA LYS A 131 17.01 -1.15 8.13
C LYS A 131 17.58 -2.45 7.59
N GLY A 132 17.20 -2.81 6.37
CA GLY A 132 17.74 -3.96 5.66
C GLY A 132 18.37 -3.56 4.32
N VAL A 133 19.12 -4.47 3.72
CA VAL A 133 19.77 -4.30 2.42
C VAL A 133 19.34 -5.42 1.47
N THR A 134 19.05 -5.08 0.21
CA THR A 134 18.68 -6.08 -0.79
C THR A 134 19.84 -7.02 -1.12
N VAL A 135 19.51 -8.26 -1.47
CA VAL A 135 20.47 -9.28 -1.88
C VAL A 135 19.97 -9.99 -3.14
N GLY A 136 20.76 -9.93 -4.21
CA GLY A 136 20.41 -10.52 -5.52
C GLY A 136 19.37 -9.69 -6.26
N ALA A 137 18.75 -10.28 -7.29
CA ALA A 137 17.74 -9.61 -8.10
C ALA A 137 16.48 -9.30 -7.28
N TYR A 138 16.00 -8.06 -7.40
CA TYR A 138 14.78 -7.61 -6.78
C TYR A 138 14.00 -6.67 -7.71
N THR A 139 12.69 -6.62 -7.47
CA THR A 139 11.75 -5.71 -8.13
C THR A 139 10.93 -5.01 -7.05
N TYR A 140 10.72 -3.72 -7.20
CA TYR A 140 9.83 -3.00 -6.30
C TYR A 140 9.04 -1.92 -7.01
N SER A 141 7.89 -1.56 -6.45
CA SER A 141 7.11 -0.42 -6.91
C SER A 141 6.81 0.56 -5.77
N ARG A 142 6.74 1.84 -6.10
CA ARG A 142 6.53 2.94 -5.15
C ARG A 142 5.10 3.49 -5.28
N HIS A 143 4.41 3.61 -4.15
CA HIS A 143 3.02 4.04 -4.12
C HIS A 143 2.75 4.98 -2.95
N ASP A 144 1.84 5.93 -3.16
CA ASP A 144 1.34 6.77 -2.08
C ASP A 144 0.24 6.03 -1.31
N LEU A 145 0.53 5.64 -0.08
CA LEU A 145 -0.36 4.90 0.81
C LEU A 145 -1.60 5.72 1.18
N SER A 146 -1.52 7.05 1.14
CA SER A 146 -2.66 7.92 1.49
C SER A 146 -3.89 7.65 0.61
N TRP A 147 -3.72 7.17 -0.63
CA TRP A 147 -4.83 6.69 -1.46
C TRP A 147 -5.62 5.54 -0.82
N ILE A 148 -4.93 4.61 -0.17
CA ILE A 148 -5.54 3.47 0.50
C ILE A 148 -6.41 3.95 1.65
N ASP A 149 -5.96 4.95 2.39
CA ASP A 149 -6.71 5.55 3.49
C ASP A 149 -7.96 6.25 3.00
N PHE A 150 -7.89 6.98 1.88
CA PHE A 150 -9.08 7.56 1.24
C PHE A 150 -10.05 6.49 0.75
N LEU A 151 -9.56 5.39 0.16
CA LEU A 151 -10.39 4.28 -0.30
C LEU A 151 -11.05 3.51 0.87
N LYS A 152 -10.36 3.39 2.01
CA LYS A 152 -10.86 2.78 3.24
C LYS A 152 -11.70 3.74 4.09
N SER A 153 -11.71 5.02 3.77
CA SER A 153 -12.51 6.02 4.47
C SER A 153 -14.01 5.79 4.24
N PRO A 154 -14.89 6.08 5.23
CA PRO A 154 -16.33 6.04 5.05
C PRO A 154 -16.88 7.13 4.12
N LEU A 155 -16.02 7.99 3.55
CA LEU A 155 -16.41 9.02 2.59
C LEU A 155 -17.28 8.42 1.48
N LEU A 156 -18.40 9.10 1.22
CA LEU A 156 -19.29 8.78 0.12
C LEU A 156 -18.67 9.32 -1.16
N VAL A 157 -17.87 8.51 -1.83
CA VAL A 157 -17.29 8.80 -3.15
C VAL A 157 -17.97 7.91 -4.19
N ASP A 158 -18.27 8.46 -5.37
CA ASP A 158 -18.83 7.67 -6.47
C ASP A 158 -17.86 6.57 -6.94
N ASN A 159 -18.39 5.50 -7.53
CA ASN A 159 -17.60 4.38 -8.04
C ASN A 159 -16.62 4.81 -9.15
N HIS A 160 -16.96 5.81 -9.96
CA HIS A 160 -16.02 6.34 -10.96
C HIS A 160 -14.80 6.97 -10.27
N VAL A 161 -15.03 7.82 -9.28
CA VAL A 161 -13.95 8.45 -8.48
C VAL A 161 -13.10 7.40 -7.78
N LYS A 162 -13.72 6.37 -7.20
CA LYS A 162 -12.96 5.25 -6.61
C LYS A 162 -12.06 4.60 -7.66
N ASN A 163 -12.57 4.29 -8.85
CA ASN A 163 -11.76 3.68 -9.90
C ASN A 163 -10.55 4.56 -10.28
N GLU A 164 -10.74 5.87 -10.41
CA GLU A 164 -9.64 6.80 -10.66
C GLU A 164 -8.59 6.78 -9.53
N MET A 165 -9.01 6.68 -8.26
CA MET A 165 -8.08 6.54 -7.12
C MET A 165 -7.29 5.22 -7.20
N HIS A 166 -7.92 4.11 -7.60
CA HIS A 166 -7.21 2.84 -7.81
C HIS A 166 -6.16 2.95 -8.91
N TYR A 167 -6.47 3.66 -10.01
CA TYR A 167 -5.49 3.93 -11.07
C TYR A 167 -4.37 4.84 -10.57
N ALA A 168 -4.70 5.95 -9.90
CA ALA A 168 -3.72 6.89 -9.37
C ALA A 168 -2.71 6.22 -8.42
N TYR A 169 -3.19 5.31 -7.56
CA TYR A 169 -2.33 4.48 -6.72
C TYR A 169 -1.31 3.67 -7.54
N TRP A 170 -1.78 2.91 -8.53
CA TRP A 170 -0.89 2.05 -9.34
C TRP A 170 0.00 2.84 -10.30
N GLU A 171 -0.42 4.02 -10.75
CA GLU A 171 0.38 4.95 -11.53
C GLU A 171 1.42 5.70 -10.68
N GLY A 172 1.46 5.48 -9.36
CA GLY A 172 2.44 6.09 -8.46
C GLY A 172 2.22 7.58 -8.26
N LYS A 173 1.03 8.08 -8.54
CA LYS A 173 0.73 9.50 -8.39
C LYS A 173 0.51 9.83 -6.91
N SER A 174 1.06 10.94 -6.45
CA SER A 174 0.79 11.46 -5.10
C SER A 174 -0.63 11.98 -4.98
N VAL A 175 -1.24 11.81 -3.80
CA VAL A 175 -2.53 12.38 -3.43
C VAL A 175 -2.51 13.91 -3.39
N GLU A 176 -1.35 14.51 -3.13
CA GLU A 176 -1.16 15.96 -3.10
C GLU A 176 -1.38 16.60 -4.47
N ASN A 177 -1.21 15.82 -5.54
CA ASN A 177 -1.46 16.26 -6.91
C ASN A 177 -2.95 16.30 -7.26
N PHE A 178 -3.85 16.03 -6.31
CA PHE A 178 -5.28 15.96 -6.56
C PHE A 178 -6.11 16.77 -5.57
N LYS A 179 -7.31 17.13 -6.01
CA LYS A 179 -8.38 17.67 -5.18
C LYS A 179 -9.69 16.95 -5.47
N LEU A 180 -10.52 16.75 -4.44
CA LEU A 180 -11.92 16.39 -4.64
C LEU A 180 -12.69 17.65 -4.98
N GLU A 181 -13.51 17.64 -6.03
CA GLU A 181 -14.16 18.84 -6.58
C GLU A 181 -15.00 19.61 -5.54
N LEU A 182 -15.59 18.89 -4.58
CA LEU A 182 -16.45 19.47 -3.55
C LEU A 182 -15.70 19.83 -2.26
N MET A 183 -14.43 19.43 -2.14
CA MET A 183 -13.54 19.97 -1.12
C MET A 183 -12.84 21.17 -1.76
N GLU A 184 -13.22 22.39 -1.37
CA GLU A 184 -12.55 23.62 -1.83
C GLU A 184 -11.04 23.65 -1.50
N LYS A 185 -10.57 22.68 -0.69
CA LYS A 185 -9.19 22.47 -0.31
C LYS A 185 -8.59 21.25 -1.04
N PRO A 186 -7.32 21.32 -1.49
CA PRO A 186 -6.64 20.18 -2.08
C PRO A 186 -6.52 19.02 -1.08
N LEU A 187 -6.35 17.79 -1.57
CA LEU A 187 -6.20 16.64 -0.67
C LEU A 187 -4.93 16.76 0.19
N SER A 188 -3.91 17.46 -0.31
CA SER A 188 -2.71 17.85 0.45
C SER A 188 -3.01 18.66 1.72
N ALA A 189 -4.16 19.33 1.81
CA ALA A 189 -4.57 20.05 3.01
C ALA A 189 -5.12 19.13 4.12
N VAL A 190 -5.35 17.86 3.80
CA VAL A 190 -6.01 16.89 4.68
C VAL A 190 -5.16 15.64 4.91
N ALA A 191 -4.30 15.29 3.97
CA ALA A 191 -3.35 14.19 4.08
C ALA A 191 -2.00 14.59 3.48
N GLN A 192 -0.93 14.19 4.17
CA GLN A 192 0.43 14.23 3.64
C GLN A 192 0.68 12.94 2.84
N SER A 193 1.45 13.00 1.75
CA SER A 193 1.84 11.78 1.02
C SER A 193 2.76 10.93 1.88
N ILE A 194 2.48 9.64 1.95
CA ILE A 194 3.33 8.67 2.64
C ILE A 194 3.64 7.55 1.65
N TYR A 195 4.90 7.41 1.27
CA TYR A 195 5.28 6.45 0.25
C TYR A 195 5.60 5.09 0.84
N GLU A 196 4.87 4.07 0.39
CA GLU A 196 5.17 2.67 0.63
C GLU A 196 5.87 2.04 -0.59
N ILE A 197 6.62 0.99 -0.32
CA ILE A 197 7.28 0.16 -1.31
C ILE A 197 6.65 -1.23 -1.26
N LEU A 198 6.18 -1.72 -2.41
CA LEU A 198 5.82 -3.12 -2.60
C LEU A 198 7.05 -3.84 -3.15
N PHE A 199 7.66 -4.70 -2.34
CA PHE A 199 8.95 -5.32 -2.65
C PHE A 199 8.82 -6.81 -2.96
N LEU A 200 9.49 -7.24 -4.03
CA LEU A 200 9.77 -8.62 -4.36
C LEU A 200 11.29 -8.86 -4.42
N GLY A 201 11.77 -9.79 -3.62
CA GLY A 201 13.17 -10.18 -3.56
C GLY A 201 13.56 -10.63 -2.16
N ARG A 202 14.85 -10.56 -1.89
CA ARG A 202 15.43 -10.85 -0.58
C ARG A 202 16.01 -9.56 0.03
N ILE A 203 15.76 -9.37 1.32
CA ILE A 203 16.36 -8.32 2.14
C ILE A 203 17.03 -8.95 3.35
N ASP A 204 18.29 -8.59 3.61
CA ASP A 204 19.06 -9.04 4.75
C ASP A 204 19.16 -7.90 5.79
N PHE A 205 19.08 -8.26 7.06
CA PHE A 205 19.23 -7.33 8.17
C PHE A 205 20.64 -7.47 8.75
N LEU A 206 21.32 -6.34 8.91
CA LEU A 206 22.61 -6.33 9.59
C LEU A 206 22.40 -6.78 11.04
N LYS A 207 23.20 -7.76 11.48
CA LYS A 207 23.21 -8.28 12.85
C LYS A 207 23.81 -7.27 13.83
#